data_AF-A0A946MDH0-F1
#
_entry.id   AF-A0A946MDH0-F1
#
_cell.length_a   1.000
_cell.length_b   1.000
_cell.length_c   1.000
_cell.angle_alpha   90.00
_cell.angle_beta   90.00
_cell.angle_gamma   90.00
#
_symmetry.space_group_name_H-M   'P 1'
#
loop_
_entity.id
_entity.type
_entity.pdbx_description
1 polymer ?
#
loop_
_entity_poly.entity_id
_entity_poly.type
_entity_poly.pdbx_seq_one_letter_code
_entity_poly.pdbx_strand_id
1 'polypeptide(L)'
;MNVYVQNHRLNPEGADSLETYCRGEVRFDHLPLWDEGGVDFGEVFKALKKIDYDGYLTIHQAQGIRAPEDAANYINRCQEFVAQYQ
;
A
#
# COMPACT_ATOMS: atom_id res chain seq x y z
N MET A 1 3.87 0.41 19.42
CA MET A 1 2.56 0.24 18.74
C MET A 1 2.88 0.15 17.26
N ASN A 2 2.47 -0.92 16.57
CA ASN A 2 2.67 -1.03 15.12
C ASN A 2 1.38 -0.61 14.42
N VAL A 3 1.49 0.30 13.45
CA VAL A 3 0.36 0.70 12.61
C VAL A 3 0.44 -0.10 11.33
N TYR A 4 -0.65 -0.78 10.98
CA TYR A 4 -0.79 -1.47 9.71
C TYR A 4 -1.85 -0.76 8.88
N VAL A 5 -1.50 -0.36 7.67
CA VAL A 5 -2.41 0.33 6.75
C VAL A 5 -2.68 -0.60 5.58
N GLN A 6 -3.96 -0.79 5.27
CA GLN A 6 -4.39 -1.39 4.01
C GLN A 6 -4.87 -0.28 3.08
N ASN A 7 -4.25 -0.16 1.91
CA ASN A 7 -4.58 0.87 0.94
C ASN A 7 -5.60 0.34 -0.08
N HIS A 8 -6.88 0.41 0.29
CA HIS A 8 -8.00 -0.02 -0.54
C HIS A 8 -8.97 1.14 -0.77
N ARG A 9 -9.53 1.21 -1.98
CA ARG A 9 -10.62 2.14 -2.31
C ARG A 9 -11.89 1.36 -2.59
N LEU A 10 -12.98 1.71 -1.92
CA LEU A 10 -14.28 1.13 -2.21
C LEU A 10 -14.68 1.43 -3.66
N ASN A 11 -15.05 0.38 -4.37
CA ASN A 11 -15.44 0.44 -5.77
C ASN A 11 -16.52 -0.63 -5.99
N PRO A 12 -17.79 -0.28 -6.24
CA PRO A 12 -18.86 -1.26 -6.49
C PRO A 12 -18.53 -2.21 -7.66
N GLU A 13 -17.72 -1.76 -8.61
CA GLU A 13 -17.24 -2.53 -9.76
C GLU A 13 -15.84 -3.13 -9.55
N GLY A 14 -15.31 -3.07 -8.32
CA GLY A 14 -13.99 -3.58 -7.95
C GLY A 14 -13.84 -5.07 -8.28
N ALA A 15 -12.65 -5.43 -8.78
CA ALA A 15 -12.32 -6.81 -9.14
C ALA A 15 -12.25 -7.72 -7.90
N ASP A 16 -11.77 -7.17 -6.78
CA ASP A 16 -11.67 -7.85 -5.51
C ASP A 16 -12.88 -7.55 -4.61
N SER A 17 -13.23 -8.52 -3.76
CA SER A 17 -14.34 -8.42 -2.82
C SER A 17 -14.00 -9.13 -1.52
N LEU A 18 -14.62 -8.68 -0.42
CA LEU A 18 -14.53 -9.36 0.87
C LEU A 18 -15.87 -9.29 1.61
N GLU A 19 -16.16 -10.32 2.39
CA GLU A 19 -17.30 -10.33 3.31
C GLU A 19 -16.96 -9.48 4.54
N THR A 20 -17.72 -8.41 4.76
CA THR A 20 -17.57 -7.56 5.94
C THR A 20 -18.56 -7.95 7.03
N TYR A 21 -18.18 -7.76 8.29
CA TYR A 21 -19.02 -8.11 9.43
C TYR A 21 -20.40 -7.43 9.43
N CYS A 22 -20.48 -6.15 9.06
CA CYS A 22 -21.72 -5.37 9.15
C CYS A 22 -22.37 -5.04 7.80
N ARG A 23 -21.65 -5.12 6.67
CA ARG A 23 -22.14 -4.64 5.36
C ARG A 23 -22.30 -5.76 4.34
N GLY A 24 -22.02 -7.01 4.70
CA GLY A 24 -21.97 -8.13 3.77
C GLY A 24 -20.80 -7.98 2.79
N GLU A 25 -20.95 -8.54 1.58
CA GLU A 25 -19.95 -8.44 0.51
C GLU A 25 -19.71 -6.98 0.11
N VAL A 26 -18.43 -6.58 0.10
CA VAL A 26 -18.00 -5.26 -0.36
C VAL A 26 -16.87 -5.42 -1.38
N ARG A 27 -16.98 -4.69 -2.49
CA ARG A 27 -15.98 -4.62 -3.55
C ARG A 27 -15.05 -3.43 -3.43
N PHE A 28 -13.81 -3.61 -3.87
CA PHE A 28 -12.77 -2.60 -3.75
C PHE A 28 -11.63 -2.79 -4.76
N ASP A 29 -10.85 -1.73 -4.94
CA ASP A 29 -9.58 -1.74 -5.67
C ASP A 29 -8.41 -1.73 -4.67
N HIS A 30 -7.37 -2.50 -4.98
CA HIS A 30 -6.07 -2.33 -4.32
C HIS A 30 -5.33 -1.15 -4.93
N LEU A 31 -4.84 -0.25 -4.07
CA LEU A 31 -4.07 0.90 -4.48
C LEU A 31 -2.58 0.70 -4.12
N PRO A 32 -1.70 0.57 -5.11
CA PRO A 32 -0.26 0.64 -4.90
C PRO A 32 0.18 1.93 -4.16
N LEU A 33 1.40 1.90 -3.60
CA LEU A 33 1.94 3.01 -2.81
C LEU A 33 2.05 4.36 -3.56
N TRP A 34 2.19 4.29 -4.88
CA TRP A 34 2.42 5.43 -5.76
C TRP A 34 1.14 5.94 -6.43
N ASP A 35 -0.02 5.29 -6.21
CA ASP A 35 -1.28 5.68 -6.83
C ASP A 35 -2.00 6.75 -6.00
N GLU A 36 -2.59 7.74 -6.70
CA GLU A 36 -3.44 8.75 -6.07
C GLU A 36 -4.81 8.18 -5.65
N GLY A 37 -5.45 8.82 -4.68
CA GLY A 37 -6.79 8.46 -4.20
C GLY A 37 -6.82 7.40 -3.10
N GLY A 38 -5.65 7.01 -2.59
CA GLY A 38 -5.47 6.23 -1.36
C GLY A 38 -4.76 7.06 -0.28
N VAL A 39 -3.98 6.39 0.57
CA VAL A 39 -3.05 7.04 1.49
C VAL A 39 -1.94 7.74 0.71
N ASP A 40 -1.72 9.03 1.00
CA ASP A 40 -0.55 9.75 0.50
C ASP A 40 0.70 9.30 1.25
N PHE A 41 1.35 8.25 0.72
CA PHE A 41 2.56 7.71 1.32
C PHE A 41 3.75 8.67 1.21
N GLY A 42 3.74 9.62 0.27
CA GLY A 42 4.76 10.66 0.19
C GLY A 42 4.73 11.56 1.43
N GLU A 43 3.55 12.02 1.82
CA GLU A 43 3.38 12.78 3.07
C GLU A 43 3.67 11.93 4.31
N VAL A 44 3.34 10.64 4.31
CA VAL A 44 3.73 9.72 5.41
C VAL A 44 5.24 9.66 5.57
N PHE A 45 6.00 9.46 4.49
CA PHE A 45 7.46 9.41 4.55
C PHE A 45 8.06 10.75 4.98
N LYS A 46 7.56 11.87 4.44
CA LYS A 46 7.98 13.22 4.87
C LYS A 46 7.73 13.45 6.36
N ALA A 47 6.58 13.00 6.88
CA ALA A 47 6.24 13.13 8.29
C ALA A 47 7.16 12.28 9.18
N LEU A 48 7.46 11.03 8.80
CA LEU A 48 8.40 10.17 9.50
C LEU A 48 9.81 10.79 9.55
N LYS A 49 10.27 11.33 8.42
CA LYS A 49 11.55 12.05 8.35
C LYS A 49 11.57 13.29 9.24
N LYS A 50 10.46 14.05 9.27
CA LYS A 50 10.33 15.27 10.09
C LYS A 50 10.43 15.02 11.60
N ILE A 51 10.08 13.83 12.06
CA ILE A 51 10.17 13.46 13.48
C ILE A 51 11.45 12.66 13.81
N ASP A 52 12.42 12.64 12.89
CA ASP A 52 13.65 11.86 13.00
C ASP A 52 13.40 10.38 13.32
N TYR A 53 12.36 9.79 12.73
CA TYR A 53 12.07 8.37 12.90
C TYR A 53 13.20 7.52 12.31
N ASP A 54 13.82 6.69 13.14
CA ASP A 54 14.98 5.83 12.81
C ASP A 54 14.62 4.34 12.79
N GLY A 55 13.35 4.00 13.02
CA GLY A 55 12.85 2.64 13.02
C GLY A 55 12.63 2.08 11.61
N TYR A 56 12.13 0.85 11.56
CA TYR A 56 11.84 0.18 10.30
C TYR A 56 10.45 0.54 9.76
N LEU A 57 10.35 0.57 8.44
CA LEU A 57 9.10 0.55 7.69
C LEU A 57 9.08 -0.71 6.81
N THR A 58 8.01 -1.48 6.93
CA THR A 58 7.86 -2.73 6.17
C THR A 58 6.69 -2.61 5.21
N ILE A 59 6.94 -2.89 3.94
CA ILE A 59 5.90 -2.95 2.91
C ILE A 59 5.46 -4.41 2.77
N HIS A 60 4.19 -4.68 3.05
CA HIS A 60 3.60 -6.00 2.89
C HIS A 60 2.50 -5.95 1.83
N GLN A 61 2.86 -6.29 0.60
CA GLN A 61 1.93 -6.35 -0.53
C GLN A 61 2.28 -7.59 -1.35
N ALA A 62 1.37 -8.55 -1.41
CA ALA A 62 1.48 -9.74 -2.26
C ALA A 62 0.33 -9.85 -3.28
N GLN A 63 -0.63 -8.92 -3.26
CA GLN A 63 -1.80 -9.00 -4.11
C GLN A 63 -1.41 -8.97 -5.59
N GLY A 64 -1.86 -9.96 -6.34
CA GLY A 64 -1.61 -10.08 -7.79
C GLY A 64 -0.22 -10.61 -8.17
N ILE A 65 0.72 -10.70 -7.23
CA ILE A 65 2.08 -11.21 -7.50
C ILE A 65 2.03 -12.74 -7.49
N ARG A 66 2.31 -13.36 -8.64
CA ARG A 66 2.24 -14.83 -8.80
C ARG A 66 3.54 -15.45 -9.29
N ALA A 67 4.46 -14.65 -9.85
CA ALA A 67 5.76 -15.12 -10.32
C ALA A 67 6.93 -14.37 -9.63
N PRO A 68 8.13 -14.99 -9.52
CA PRO A 68 9.32 -14.34 -8.98
C PRO A 68 9.68 -13.03 -9.69
N GLU A 69 9.46 -12.94 -11.01
CA GLU A 69 9.74 -11.75 -11.81
C GLU A 69 8.83 -10.58 -11.42
N ASP A 70 7.55 -10.86 -11.17
CA ASP A 70 6.58 -9.86 -10.71
C ASP A 70 6.98 -9.31 -9.34
N ALA A 71 7.46 -10.20 -8.45
CA ALA A 71 7.96 -9.81 -7.14
C ALA A 71 9.19 -8.90 -7.25
N ALA A 72 10.14 -9.24 -8.11
CA ALA A 72 11.33 -8.42 -8.35
C ALA A 72 10.97 -7.04 -8.90
N ASN A 73 10.06 -6.98 -9.88
CA ASN A 73 9.58 -5.72 -10.44
C ASN A 73 8.88 -4.85 -9.39
N TYR A 74 8.05 -5.46 -8.55
CA TYR A 74 7.37 -4.76 -7.46
C TYR A 74 8.36 -4.17 -6.44
N ILE A 75 9.38 -4.95 -6.05
CA ILE A 75 10.41 -4.49 -5.11
C ILE A 75 11.21 -3.32 -5.71
N ASN A 76 11.62 -3.41 -6.97
CA ASN A 76 12.36 -2.34 -7.65
C ASN A 76 11.54 -1.04 -7.67
N ARG A 77 10.24 -1.13 -7.99
CA ARG A 77 9.36 0.04 -7.98
C ARG A 77 9.16 0.63 -6.59
N CYS A 78 9.09 -0.21 -5.55
CA CYS A 78 9.06 0.27 -4.17
C CYS A 78 10.34 1.03 -3.80
N GLN A 79 11.51 0.52 -4.20
CA GLN A 79 12.78 1.20 -3.97
C GLN A 79 12.83 2.56 -4.66
N GLU A 80 12.46 2.63 -5.94
CA GLU A 80 12.38 3.88 -6.71
C GLU A 80 11.44 4.89 -6.08
N PHE A 81 10.30 4.45 -5.55
CA PHE A 81 9.35 5.32 -4.87
C PHE A 81 9.89 5.86 -3.55
N VAL A 82 10.42 4.99 -2.68
CA VAL A 82 10.94 5.37 -1.36
C VAL A 82 12.17 6.29 -1.48
N ALA A 83 13.03 6.06 -2.47
CA ALA A 83 14.23 6.87 -2.72
C ALA A 83 13.92 8.35 -2.99
N GLN A 84 12.69 8.70 -3.38
CA GLN A 84 12.27 10.10 -3.57
C GLN A 84 12.12 10.87 -2.25
N TYR A 85 12.06 10.18 -1.11
CA TYR A 85 11.76 10.77 0.20
C TYR A 85 12.89 10.62 1.23
N GLN A 86 13.97 9.90 0.88
CA GLN A 86 15.20 9.81 1.68
C GLN A 86 16.05 11.07 1.50
#